data_AF-A0A3N5GV05-F1
#
_entry.id   AF-A0A3N5GV05-F1
#
_cell.length_a   1.000
_cell.length_b   1.000
_cell.length_c   1.000
_cell.angle_alpha   90.00
_cell.angle_beta   90.00
_cell.angle_gamma   90.00
#
_symmetry.space_group_name_H-M   'P 1'
#
loop_
_entity.id
_entity.type
_entity.pdbx_description
1 polymer ?
#
loop_
_entity_poly.entity_id
_entity_poly.type
_entity_poly.pdbx_seq_one_letter_code
_entity_poly.pdbx_strand_id
1 'polypeptide(L)'
;MLRSFWLIFVAFLPQVFAFYLPGVRNQIAAPVAAVCLVTSQVGLLLFCLLNRRLPGMYILAFGLLLNLAVISANGGLMPISTLTAAHLIPAQKLAGLEIGGRFGASKDILLLPETIVFPWLADRFLPPGWSPYQFAFSLGDVFIGAGAFLMLALSQKPAELAQERQPYTC
;
A
#
# COMPACT_ATOMS: atom_id res chain seq x y z
N MET A 1 -16.97 14.71 -8.98
CA MET A 1 -16.35 15.37 -7.82
C MET A 1 -15.98 14.32 -6.78
N LEU A 2 -14.78 14.42 -6.22
CA LEU A 2 -14.29 13.53 -5.17
C LEU A 2 -15.06 13.84 -3.86
N ARG A 3 -15.78 12.87 -3.33
CA ARG A 3 -16.52 13.00 -2.07
C ARG A 3 -15.63 12.60 -0.91
N SER A 4 -15.73 13.34 0.19
CA SER A 4 -15.05 13.02 1.46
C SER A 4 -13.53 12.84 1.32
N PHE A 5 -12.86 13.76 0.62
CA PHE A 5 -11.39 13.74 0.49
C PHE A 5 -10.66 13.66 1.84
N TRP A 6 -11.22 14.30 2.87
CA TRP A 6 -10.72 14.25 4.25
C TRP A 6 -10.61 12.82 4.81
N LEU A 7 -11.40 11.85 4.30
CA LEU A 7 -11.36 10.46 4.73
C LEU A 7 -10.03 9.80 4.41
N ILE A 8 -9.32 10.23 3.36
CA ILE A 8 -7.99 9.70 3.05
C ILE A 8 -7.02 10.01 4.20
N PHE A 9 -7.00 11.27 4.67
CA PHE A 9 -6.13 11.66 5.77
C PHE A 9 -6.50 10.93 7.05
N VAL A 10 -7.80 10.87 7.38
CA VAL A 10 -8.27 10.16 8.57
C VAL A 10 -7.96 8.66 8.51
N ALA A 11 -8.15 8.04 7.35
CA ALA A 11 -7.81 6.63 7.15
C ALA A 11 -6.31 6.38 7.20
N PHE A 12 -5.46 7.34 6.84
CA PHE A 12 -4.01 7.19 6.86
C PHE A 12 -3.38 7.48 8.24
N LEU A 13 -4.06 8.24 9.11
CA LEU A 13 -3.56 8.58 10.46
C LEU A 13 -3.10 7.36 11.29
N PRO A 14 -3.83 6.23 11.35
CA PRO A 14 -3.37 5.04 12.08
C PRO A 14 -2.03 4.51 11.58
N GLN A 15 -1.78 4.55 10.26
CA GLN A 15 -0.49 4.14 9.69
C GLN A 15 0.62 5.11 10.07
N VAL A 16 0.37 6.43 10.02
CA VAL A 16 1.33 7.45 10.44
C VAL A 16 1.78 7.19 11.88
N PHE A 17 0.82 6.95 12.77
CA PHE A 17 1.08 6.68 14.18
C PHE A 17 1.90 5.40 14.39
N ALA A 18 1.53 4.30 13.73
CA ALA A 18 2.15 3.00 13.95
C ALA A 18 3.51 2.80 13.25
N PHE A 19 3.75 3.44 12.11
CA PHE A 19 4.89 3.13 11.24
C PHE A 19 5.82 4.30 10.93
N TYR A 20 5.33 5.55 10.98
CA TYR A 20 6.11 6.72 10.56
C TYR A 20 6.69 7.54 11.70
N LEU A 21 6.11 7.49 12.91
CA LEU A 21 6.64 8.20 14.07
C LEU A 21 7.81 7.42 14.72
N PRO A 22 9.06 7.93 14.70
CA PRO A 22 10.23 7.18 15.19
C PRO A 22 10.15 6.76 16.65
N GLY A 23 9.56 7.60 17.50
CA GLY A 23 9.39 7.31 18.93
C GLY A 23 8.32 6.26 19.24
N VAL A 24 7.31 6.13 18.37
CA VAL A 24 6.17 5.23 18.58
C VAL A 24 6.38 3.88 17.91
N ARG A 25 6.88 3.88 16.66
CA ARG A 25 6.98 2.68 15.82
C ARG A 25 7.83 1.55 16.43
N ASN A 26 8.82 1.89 17.25
CA ASN A 26 9.71 0.94 17.92
C ASN A 26 9.13 0.41 19.26
N GLN A 27 8.13 1.09 19.82
CA GLN A 27 7.54 0.76 21.13
C GLN A 27 6.15 0.13 21.00
N ILE A 28 5.52 0.25 19.82
CA ILE A 28 4.19 -0.28 19.59
C ILE A 28 4.22 -1.81 19.42
N ALA A 29 3.37 -2.49 20.20
CA ALA A 29 3.22 -3.94 20.11
C ALA A 29 2.63 -4.36 18.76
N ALA A 30 3.03 -5.53 18.26
CA ALA A 30 2.59 -6.05 16.96
C ALA A 30 1.06 -6.09 16.79
N PRO A 31 0.24 -6.51 17.78
CA PRO A 31 -1.22 -6.49 17.64
C PRO A 31 -1.79 -5.08 17.45
N VAL A 32 -1.20 -4.07 18.09
CA VAL A 32 -1.66 -2.68 17.95
C VAL A 32 -1.29 -2.14 16.57
N ALA A 33 -0.06 -2.42 16.10
CA ALA A 33 0.36 -2.07 14.74
C ALA A 33 -0.54 -2.72 13.68
N ALA A 34 -0.91 -3.99 13.89
CA ALA A 34 -1.84 -4.73 13.05
C ALA A 34 -3.22 -4.08 13.00
N VAL A 35 -3.81 -3.75 14.15
CA VAL A 35 -5.10 -3.04 14.22
C VAL A 35 -5.02 -1.70 13.50
N CYS A 36 -3.94 -0.93 13.68
CA CYS A 36 -3.74 0.33 12.97
C CYS A 36 -3.69 0.13 11.45
N LEU A 37 -2.96 -0.88 10.96
CA LEU A 37 -2.83 -1.17 9.54
C LEU A 37 -4.19 -1.60 8.93
N VAL A 38 -4.88 -2.54 9.56
CA VAL A 38 -6.19 -3.04 9.13
C VAL A 38 -7.23 -1.91 9.12
N THR A 39 -7.30 -1.12 10.20
CA THR A 39 -8.24 0.01 10.29
C THR A 39 -8.00 1.02 9.17
N SER A 40 -6.73 1.29 8.87
CA SER A 40 -6.36 2.17 7.77
C SER A 40 -6.78 1.63 6.41
N GLN A 41 -6.51 0.35 6.14
CA GLN A 41 -6.92 -0.32 4.90
C GLN A 41 -8.45 -0.31 4.72
N VAL A 42 -9.21 -0.59 5.78
CA VAL A 42 -10.68 -0.51 5.75
C VAL A 42 -11.16 0.91 5.46
N GLY A 43 -10.58 1.93 6.12
CA GLY A 43 -10.94 3.32 5.88
C GLY A 43 -10.68 3.77 4.44
N LEU A 44 -9.53 3.38 3.86
CA LEU A 44 -9.21 3.65 2.46
C LEU A 44 -10.15 2.90 1.51
N LEU A 45 -10.49 1.64 1.81
CA LEU A 45 -11.43 0.88 1.00
C LEU A 45 -12.82 1.53 1.01
N LEU A 46 -13.30 1.98 2.17
CA LEU A 46 -14.55 2.74 2.29
C LEU A 46 -14.51 4.02 1.46
N PHE A 47 -13.42 4.78 1.51
CA PHE A 47 -13.23 5.96 0.66
C PHE A 47 -13.40 5.61 -0.82
N CYS A 48 -12.77 4.52 -1.28
CA CYS A 48 -12.86 4.09 -2.66
C CYS A 48 -14.26 3.64 -3.05
N LEU A 49 -14.97 2.93 -2.18
CA LEU A 49 -16.35 2.49 -2.41
C LEU A 49 -17.33 3.66 -2.50
N LEU A 50 -17.12 4.72 -1.71
CA LEU A 50 -17.90 5.97 -1.79
C LEU A 50 -17.65 6.72 -3.10
N ASN A 51 -16.45 6.59 -3.67
CA ASN A 51 -16.00 7.27 -4.88
C ASN A 51 -15.94 6.36 -6.12
N ARG A 52 -16.54 5.17 -6.05
CA ARG A 52 -16.40 4.10 -7.06
C ARG A 52 -16.76 4.52 -8.48
N ARG A 53 -17.63 5.53 -8.65
CA ARG A 53 -18.01 6.05 -9.97
C ARG A 53 -16.89 6.79 -10.70
N LEU A 54 -15.78 7.09 -10.03
CA LEU A 54 -14.63 7.74 -10.65
C LEU A 54 -13.74 6.73 -11.38
N PRO A 55 -13.11 7.13 -12.50
CA PRO A 55 -12.17 6.28 -13.21
C PRO A 55 -11.04 5.82 -12.28
N GLY A 56 -10.63 4.56 -12.41
CA GLY A 56 -9.56 3.98 -11.60
C GLY A 56 -9.94 3.58 -10.18
N MET A 57 -11.06 4.09 -9.63
CA MET A 57 -11.40 3.85 -8.22
C MET A 57 -11.76 2.38 -7.92
N TYR A 58 -12.41 1.67 -8.86
CA TYR A 58 -12.66 0.24 -8.72
C TYR A 58 -11.37 -0.60 -8.72
N ILE A 59 -10.38 -0.21 -9.54
CA ILE A 59 -9.08 -0.89 -9.61
C ILE A 59 -8.33 -0.69 -8.30
N LEU A 60 -8.35 0.54 -7.78
CA LEU A 60 -7.74 0.89 -6.50
C LEU A 60 -8.42 0.12 -5.34
N ALA A 61 -9.76 0.10 -5.31
CA ALA A 61 -10.52 -0.65 -4.32
C ALA A 61 -10.21 -2.15 -4.37
N PHE A 62 -10.06 -2.72 -5.57
CA PHE A 62 -9.67 -4.12 -5.74
C PHE A 62 -8.28 -4.39 -5.17
N GLY A 63 -7.30 -3.52 -5.44
CA GLY A 63 -5.96 -3.64 -4.85
C GLY A 63 -5.97 -3.56 -3.32
N LEU A 64 -6.75 -2.63 -2.74
CA LEU A 64 -6.94 -2.53 -1.29
C LEU A 64 -7.60 -3.78 -0.71
N LEU A 65 -8.58 -4.37 -1.41
CA LEU A 65 -9.24 -5.58 -0.95
C LEU A 65 -8.29 -6.79 -0.96
N LEU A 66 -7.43 -6.91 -1.98
CA LEU A 66 -6.37 -7.92 -2.01
C LEU A 66 -5.42 -7.76 -0.83
N ASN A 67 -4.91 -6.54 -0.60
CA ASN A 67 -4.03 -6.25 0.53
C ASN A 67 -4.71 -6.55 1.86
N LEU A 68 -5.95 -6.11 2.05
CA LEU A 68 -6.71 -6.35 3.28
C LEU A 68 -6.90 -7.85 3.55
N ALA A 69 -7.17 -8.65 2.51
CA ALA A 69 -7.31 -10.10 2.64
C ALA A 69 -6.00 -10.76 3.09
N VAL A 70 -4.88 -10.40 2.46
CA VAL A 70 -3.55 -10.92 2.81
C VAL A 70 -3.17 -10.50 4.24
N ILE A 71 -3.28 -9.22 4.55
CA ILE A 71 -2.95 -8.65 5.87
C ILE A 71 -3.77 -9.36 6.95
N SER A 72 -5.08 -9.48 6.77
CA SER A 72 -5.96 -10.10 7.75
C SER A 72 -5.67 -11.60 7.94
N ALA A 73 -5.30 -12.30 6.87
CA ALA A 73 -4.99 -13.73 6.91
C ALA A 73 -3.62 -14.05 7.56
N ASN A 74 -2.72 -13.07 7.68
CA ASN A 74 -1.35 -13.25 8.18
C ASN A 74 -1.08 -12.51 9.50
N GLY A 75 -2.09 -12.34 10.36
CA GLY A 75 -1.93 -11.73 11.68
C GLY A 75 -2.04 -10.20 11.71
N GLY A 76 -2.56 -9.60 10.64
CA GLY A 76 -2.86 -8.17 10.54
C GLY A 76 -1.68 -7.29 10.12
N LEU A 77 -0.57 -7.88 9.69
CA LEU A 77 0.58 -7.21 9.07
C LEU A 77 0.84 -7.78 7.67
N MET A 78 1.56 -7.04 6.83
CA MET A 78 1.86 -7.48 5.47
C MET A 78 2.97 -8.54 5.50
N PRO A 79 2.75 -9.77 5.02
CA PRO A 79 3.77 -10.81 5.07
C PRO A 79 4.87 -10.57 4.04
N ILE A 80 6.12 -10.62 4.49
CA ILE A 80 7.31 -10.70 3.63
C ILE A 80 8.03 -12.01 3.89
N SER A 81 8.36 -12.74 2.81
CA SER A 81 9.05 -14.02 2.95
C SER A 81 10.52 -13.83 3.31
N THR A 82 11.11 -14.77 4.05
CA THR A 82 12.56 -14.77 4.34
C THR A 82 13.41 -14.75 3.07
N LEU A 83 12.94 -15.39 1.99
CA LEU A 83 13.60 -15.37 0.68
C LEU A 83 13.59 -13.96 0.07
N THR A 84 12.44 -13.28 0.07
CA THR A 84 12.33 -11.90 -0.44
C THR A 84 13.14 -10.93 0.43
N ALA A 85 13.07 -11.09 1.75
CA ALA A 85 13.80 -10.26 2.70
C ALA A 85 15.33 -10.38 2.53
N ALA A 86 15.85 -11.56 2.20
CA ALA A 86 17.28 -11.79 1.92
C ALA A 86 17.81 -11.00 0.72
N HIS A 87 16.93 -10.58 -0.20
CA HIS A 87 17.31 -9.70 -1.32
C HIS A 87 17.30 -8.21 -0.94
N LEU A 88 16.65 -7.83 0.16
CA LEU A 88 16.48 -6.43 0.57
C LEU A 88 17.50 -5.98 1.61
N ILE A 89 17.95 -6.88 2.48
CA ILE A 89 18.89 -6.56 3.56
C ILE A 89 20.07 -7.53 3.60
N PRO A 90 21.25 -7.09 4.08
CA PRO A 90 22.40 -7.97 4.29
C PRO A 90 22.05 -9.16 5.19
N ALA A 91 22.64 -10.32 4.90
CA ALA A 91 22.41 -11.56 5.65
C ALA A 91 22.62 -11.42 7.16
N GLN A 92 23.58 -10.59 7.59
CA GLN A 92 23.85 -10.32 9.01
C GLN A 92 22.67 -9.62 9.69
N LYS A 93 21.97 -8.71 9.00
CA LYS A 93 20.78 -8.05 9.53
C LYS A 93 19.59 -9.00 9.52
N LEU A 94 19.46 -9.83 8.48
CA LEU A 94 18.39 -10.83 8.40
C LEU A 94 18.49 -11.88 9.52
N ALA A 95 19.70 -12.34 9.84
CA ALA A 95 19.93 -13.31 10.91
C ALA A 95 19.57 -12.78 12.31
N GLY A 96 19.54 -11.45 12.49
CA GLY A 96 19.10 -10.82 13.74
C GLY A 96 17.59 -10.58 13.82
N LEU A 97 16.80 -10.95 12.79
CA LEU A 97 15.35 -10.81 12.80
C LEU A 97 14.67 -12.11 13.22
N GLU A 98 13.68 -11.99 14.10
CA GLU A 98 12.86 -13.12 14.54
C GLU A 98 11.79 -13.44 13.49
N ILE A 99 11.58 -14.74 13.22
CA ILE A 99 10.47 -15.22 12.40
C ILE A 99 9.15 -14.96 13.15
N GLY A 100 8.17 -14.37 12.48
CA GLY A 100 6.95 -13.85 13.10
C GLY A 100 7.14 -12.48 13.75
N GLY A 101 8.36 -11.95 13.76
CA GLY A 101 8.69 -10.60 14.18
C GLY A 101 8.45 -9.57 13.09
N ARG A 102 8.40 -8.30 13.48
CA ARG A 102 8.31 -7.17 12.54
C ARG A 102 9.61 -7.06 11.73
N PHE A 103 9.49 -6.81 10.43
CA PHE A 103 10.64 -6.56 9.57
C PHE A 103 11.18 -5.14 9.80
N GLY A 104 12.00 -4.99 10.84
CA GLY A 104 12.44 -3.69 11.32
C GLY A 104 11.26 -2.85 11.83
N ALA A 105 11.21 -1.57 11.45
CA ALA A 105 10.14 -0.64 11.82
C ALA A 105 9.03 -0.52 10.76
N SER A 106 8.98 -1.45 9.78
CA SER A 106 8.03 -1.40 8.67
C SER A 106 6.63 -1.94 9.06
N LYS A 107 5.75 -1.97 8.06
CA LYS A 107 4.41 -2.57 8.10
C LYS A 107 4.44 -4.10 7.88
N ASP A 108 5.63 -4.67 7.72
CA ASP A 108 5.80 -6.04 7.26
C ASP A 108 6.16 -6.98 8.42
N ILE A 109 5.71 -8.22 8.32
CA ILE A 109 6.02 -9.31 9.24
C ILE A 109 6.86 -10.35 8.49
N LEU A 110 8.01 -10.72 9.07
CA LEU A 110 8.92 -11.68 8.46
C LEU A 110 8.39 -13.09 8.69
N LEU A 111 7.99 -13.79 7.64
CA LEU A 111 7.44 -15.14 7.73
C LEU A 111 8.22 -16.13 6.85
N LEU A 112 8.16 -17.39 7.25
CA LEU A 112 8.65 -18.50 6.41
C LEU A 112 7.74 -18.61 5.18
N PRO A 113 8.28 -18.86 3.97
CA PRO A 113 7.48 -18.96 2.75
C PRO A 113 6.32 -19.94 2.87
N GLU A 114 6.49 -21.05 3.61
CA GLU A 114 5.46 -22.08 3.79
C GLU A 114 4.31 -21.63 4.71
N THR A 115 4.54 -20.63 5.57
CA THR A 115 3.56 -20.16 6.56
C THR A 115 2.67 -19.03 6.05
N ILE A 116 3.01 -18.43 4.92
CA ILE A 116 2.29 -17.28 4.36
C ILE A 116 0.98 -17.76 3.73
N VAL A 117 -0.13 -17.24 4.21
CA VAL A 117 -1.44 -17.42 3.58
C VAL A 117 -1.56 -16.44 2.41
N PHE A 118 -1.89 -16.95 1.21
CA PHE A 118 -1.85 -16.21 -0.07
C PHE A 118 -0.45 -15.69 -0.47
N PRO A 119 0.57 -16.56 -0.59
CA PRO A 119 1.95 -16.16 -0.86
C PRO A 119 2.13 -15.44 -2.21
N TRP A 120 1.24 -15.69 -3.18
CA TRP A 120 1.24 -15.02 -4.48
C TRP A 120 0.76 -13.56 -4.44
N LEU A 121 0.01 -13.18 -3.40
CA LEU A 121 -0.51 -11.83 -3.19
C LEU A 121 0.30 -11.05 -2.13
N ALA A 122 1.21 -11.72 -1.43
CA ALA A 122 2.12 -11.12 -0.45
C ALA A 122 3.16 -10.18 -1.09
N ASP A 123 3.94 -9.52 -0.24
CA ASP A 123 5.05 -8.64 -0.64
C ASP A 123 6.22 -9.49 -1.17
N ARG A 124 6.13 -9.85 -2.45
CA ARG A 124 7.09 -10.74 -3.14
C ARG A 124 7.81 -10.09 -4.32
N PHE A 125 7.25 -9.02 -4.87
CA PHE A 125 7.82 -8.38 -6.05
C PHE A 125 8.91 -7.41 -5.63
N LEU A 126 9.98 -7.40 -6.40
CA LEU A 126 11.12 -6.51 -6.22
C LEU A 126 11.26 -5.66 -7.47
N PRO A 127 11.62 -4.38 -7.32
CA PRO A 127 12.00 -3.56 -8.46
C PRO A 127 13.26 -4.14 -9.13
N PRO A 128 13.51 -3.80 -10.40
CA PRO A 128 14.71 -4.26 -11.10
C PRO A 128 16.00 -3.89 -10.36
N GLY A 129 17.05 -4.70 -10.49
CA GLY A 129 18.32 -4.51 -9.77
C GLY A 129 19.05 -3.19 -10.06
N TRP A 130 18.70 -2.48 -11.14
CA TRP A 130 19.22 -1.15 -11.45
C TRP A 130 18.52 -0.03 -10.65
N SER A 131 17.41 -0.31 -9.98
CA SER A 131 16.70 0.70 -9.18
C SER A 131 17.50 1.03 -7.91
N PRO A 132 17.75 2.32 -7.62
CA PRO A 132 18.41 2.74 -6.38
C PRO A 132 17.55 2.46 -5.14
N TYR A 133 16.24 2.27 -5.33
CA TYR A 133 15.31 1.92 -4.26
C TYR A 133 14.89 0.46 -4.40
N GLN A 134 15.25 -0.33 -3.38
CA GLN A 134 14.86 -1.73 -3.25
C GLN A 134 13.81 -1.83 -2.14
N PHE A 135 12.60 -2.25 -2.50
CA PHE A 135 11.49 -2.46 -1.58
C PHE A 135 10.65 -3.64 -2.08
N ALA A 136 10.03 -4.38 -1.17
CA ALA A 136 9.03 -5.37 -1.56
C ALA A 136 7.68 -4.67 -1.80
N PHE A 137 6.94 -5.15 -2.78
CA PHE A 137 5.56 -4.73 -3.01
C PHE A 137 4.71 -5.92 -3.45
N SER A 138 3.41 -5.79 -3.26
CA SER A 138 2.42 -6.83 -3.57
C SER A 138 1.74 -6.60 -4.91
N LEU A 139 0.99 -7.61 -5.36
CA LEU A 139 0.09 -7.45 -6.50
C LEU A 139 -1.02 -6.42 -6.20
N GLY A 140 -1.49 -6.34 -4.95
CA GLY A 140 -2.46 -5.34 -4.54
C GLY A 140 -1.92 -3.91 -4.67
N ASP A 141 -0.66 -3.69 -4.32
CA ASP A 141 0.00 -2.38 -4.51
C ASP A 141 0.08 -1.97 -5.99
N VAL A 142 0.28 -2.92 -6.90
CA VAL A 142 0.24 -2.67 -8.36
C VAL A 142 -1.15 -2.18 -8.78
N PHE A 143 -2.21 -2.83 -8.32
CA PHE A 143 -3.59 -2.39 -8.59
C PHE A 143 -3.92 -1.04 -7.96
N ILE A 144 -3.45 -0.78 -6.74
CA ILE A 144 -3.60 0.53 -6.07
C ILE A 144 -2.91 1.61 -6.91
N GLY A 145 -1.66 1.40 -7.30
CA GLY A 145 -0.88 2.33 -8.13
C GLY A 145 -1.52 2.58 -9.49
N ALA A 146 -1.94 1.52 -10.19
CA ALA A 146 -2.61 1.62 -11.48
C ALA A 146 -3.96 2.36 -11.39
N GLY A 147 -4.76 2.06 -10.36
CA GLY A 147 -6.02 2.73 -10.10
C GLY A 147 -5.84 4.22 -9.79
N ALA A 148 -4.87 4.56 -8.95
CA ALA A 148 -4.53 5.95 -8.64
C ALA A 148 -4.04 6.71 -9.89
N PHE A 149 -3.16 6.08 -10.69
CA PHE A 149 -2.70 6.65 -11.96
C PHE A 149 -3.85 6.91 -12.92
N LEU A 150 -4.74 5.93 -13.12
CA LEU A 150 -5.90 6.07 -14.02
C LEU A 150 -6.86 7.16 -13.54
N MET A 151 -7.08 7.25 -12.22
CA MET A 151 -7.88 8.31 -11.62
C MET A 151 -7.29 9.68 -11.96
N LEU A 152 -5.99 9.89 -11.76
CA LEU A 152 -5.33 11.17 -12.04
C LEU A 152 -5.31 11.47 -13.54
N ALA A 153 -4.91 10.52 -14.38
CA ALA A 153 -4.80 10.70 -15.82
C ALA A 153 -6.14 11.06 -16.48
N LEU A 154 -7.23 10.40 -16.07
CA LEU A 154 -8.56 10.63 -16.65
C LEU A 154 -9.32 11.78 -15.97
N SER A 155 -8.95 12.17 -14.75
CA SER A 155 -9.50 13.36 -14.11
C SER A 155 -8.90 14.67 -14.67
N GLN A 156 -7.85 14.58 -15.49
CA GLN A 156 -7.08 15.75 -15.96
C GLN A 156 -7.34 16.23 -17.40
N LYS A 157 -8.37 15.79 -18.16
CA LYS A 157 -8.61 16.36 -19.50
C LYS A 157 -10.06 16.70 -19.87
N PRO A 158 -10.35 17.84 -20.55
CA PRO A 158 -9.43 18.95 -20.94
C PRO A 158 -9.98 20.38 -20.74
N ALA A 159 -9.25 21.22 -19.99
CA ALA A 159 -9.34 22.68 -20.11
C ALA A 159 -8.51 23.23 -21.28
N GLU A 160 -7.55 22.44 -21.80
CA GLU A 160 -6.64 22.85 -22.88
C GLU A 160 -7.26 22.82 -24.29
N LEU A 161 -8.29 22.01 -24.55
CA LEU A 161 -8.92 21.93 -25.88
C LEU A 161 -9.94 23.07 -26.15
N ALA A 162 -10.23 23.92 -25.16
CA ALA A 162 -11.14 25.05 -25.30
C ALA A 162 -10.43 26.36 -25.70
N GLN A 163 -9.13 26.51 -25.41
CA GLN A 163 -8.37 27.71 -25.77
C GLN A 163 -7.85 27.68 -27.22
N GLU A 164 -7.68 26.50 -27.81
CA GLU A 164 -7.21 26.37 -29.22
C GLU A 164 -8.33 26.51 -30.26
N ARG A 165 -9.60 26.62 -29.82
CA ARG A 165 -10.80 26.69 -30.67
C ARG A 165 -11.46 28.07 -30.77
N GLN A 166 -10.81 29.15 -30.36
CA GLN A 166 -11.23 30.50 -30.77
C GLN A 166 -10.54 30.85 -32.08
N PRO A 167 -11.17 30.63 -33.26
CA PRO A 167 -10.68 31.28 -34.47
C PRO A 167 -10.83 32.79 -34.26
N TYR A 168 -9.74 33.51 -34.51
CA TYR A 168 -9.72 34.96 -34.64
C TYR A 168 -10.90 35.39 -35.51
N THR A 169 -11.95 35.91 -34.87
CA THR A 169 -13.04 36.58 -35.56
C THR A 169 -12.57 38.00 -35.76
N CYS A 170 -12.44 38.35 -37.05
CA CYS A 170 -11.92 39.61 -37.57
C CYS A 170 -12.84 40.78 -37.25
#